data_AF-A0A948ZKE1-F1
#
_entry.id   AF-A0A948ZKE1-F1
#
_cell.length_a   1.000
_cell.length_b   1.000
_cell.length_c   1.000
_cell.angle_alpha   90.00
_cell.angle_beta   90.00
_cell.angle_gamma   90.00
#
_symmetry.space_group_name_H-M   'P 1'
#
loop_
_entity.id
_entity.type
_entity.pdbx_description
1 polymer ?
#
loop_
_entity_poly.entity_id
_entity_poly.type
_entity_poly.pdbx_seq_one_letter_code
_entity_poly.pdbx_strand_id
1 'polypeptide(L)'
;MPRVGRDYRARYRTIGQVLDKSSEILDAVHQDIKHLSQGDRKGRKGDFTTDYEVYEKQQPDCDLTRPVIERHEKLFGERPEVLAADKGFCPEKSKFEELAKLVVNLAIPRRMQDFMDKLLAGCQAFRAGIEGTISGLKRAFRWVRCFFRGFKGFAGTVGLGVFCHNLIGPADHESG
;
A
#
# COMPACT_ATOMS: atom_id res chain seq x y z
N MET A 1 0.68 -26.78 0.16
CA MET A 1 0.52 -25.50 0.90
C MET A 1 0.51 -25.73 2.41
N PRO A 2 1.26 -24.96 3.22
CA PRO A 2 1.29 -25.10 4.67
C PRO A 2 -0.07 -24.83 5.33
N ARG A 3 -0.41 -25.59 6.38
CA ARG A 3 -1.71 -25.56 7.10
C ARG A 3 -2.10 -24.15 7.59
N VAL A 4 -1.10 -23.35 7.95
CA VAL A 4 -1.23 -21.96 8.40
C VAL A 4 -1.79 -21.03 7.32
N GLY A 5 -1.35 -21.20 6.07
CA GLY A 5 -1.83 -20.39 4.94
C GLY A 5 -3.24 -20.75 4.50
N ARG A 6 -3.79 -21.87 4.99
CA ARG A 6 -5.21 -22.23 4.84
C ARG A 6 -6.07 -21.58 5.91
N ASP A 7 -5.61 -21.54 7.16
CA ASP A 7 -6.36 -20.94 8.28
C ASP A 7 -6.53 -19.42 8.15
N TYR A 8 -5.50 -18.70 7.71
CA TYR A 8 -5.63 -17.26 7.46
C TYR A 8 -6.54 -16.96 6.28
N ARG A 9 -6.39 -17.71 5.18
CA ARG A 9 -7.32 -17.62 4.05
C ARG A 9 -8.75 -17.98 4.43
N ALA A 10 -8.95 -18.85 5.41
CA ALA A 10 -10.27 -19.20 5.91
C ALA A 10 -10.84 -18.05 6.75
N ARG A 11 -10.06 -17.47 7.67
CA ARG A 11 -10.50 -16.33 8.49
C ARG A 11 -10.79 -15.08 7.66
N TYR A 12 -9.92 -14.73 6.72
CA TYR A 12 -10.19 -13.62 5.79
C TYR A 12 -11.33 -13.94 4.83
N ARG A 13 -11.54 -15.22 4.45
CA ARG A 13 -12.77 -15.61 3.75
C ARG A 13 -13.99 -15.39 4.60
N THR A 14 -13.94 -15.70 5.89
CA THR A 14 -15.09 -15.50 6.79
C THR A 14 -15.37 -14.01 6.95
N ILE A 15 -14.34 -13.17 7.14
CA ILE A 15 -14.50 -11.72 7.17
C ILE A 15 -15.08 -11.22 5.83
N GLY A 16 -14.53 -11.67 4.70
CA GLY A 16 -15.04 -11.33 3.36
C GLY A 16 -16.50 -11.76 3.19
N GLN A 17 -16.85 -12.99 3.57
CA GLN A 17 -18.23 -13.49 3.52
C GLN A 17 -19.19 -12.71 4.43
N VAL A 18 -18.72 -12.19 5.56
CA VAL A 18 -19.52 -11.32 6.44
C VAL A 18 -19.70 -9.95 5.79
N LEU A 19 -18.65 -9.38 5.20
CA LEU A 19 -18.74 -8.11 4.47
C LEU A 19 -19.63 -8.23 3.23
N ASP A 20 -19.50 -9.29 2.44
CA ASP A 20 -20.32 -9.58 1.26
C ASP A 20 -21.80 -9.73 1.63
N LYS A 21 -22.10 -10.32 2.80
CA LYS A 21 -23.45 -10.46 3.34
C LYS A 21 -24.00 -9.16 3.92
N SER A 22 -23.13 -8.19 4.21
CA SER A 22 -23.47 -6.88 4.74
C SER A 22 -23.12 -5.81 3.70
N SER A 23 -23.63 -5.97 2.48
CA SER A 23 -23.34 -5.09 1.34
C SER A 23 -23.59 -3.60 1.61
N GLU A 24 -24.54 -3.28 2.50
CA GLU A 24 -24.82 -1.90 2.95
C GLU A 24 -23.62 -1.24 3.64
N ILE A 25 -22.84 -2.02 4.41
CA ILE A 25 -21.62 -1.54 5.07
C ILE A 25 -20.53 -1.31 4.02
N LEU A 26 -20.39 -2.22 3.06
CA LEU A 26 -19.43 -2.07 1.96
C LEU A 26 -19.79 -0.88 1.06
N ASP A 27 -21.07 -0.67 0.77
CA ASP A 27 -21.56 0.42 -0.07
C ASP A 27 -21.37 1.77 0.64
N ALA A 28 -21.65 1.85 1.94
CA ALA A 28 -21.35 3.04 2.74
C ALA A 28 -19.85 3.34 2.73
N VAL A 29 -19.01 2.33 3.00
CA VAL A 29 -17.54 2.47 2.95
C VAL A 29 -17.06 2.88 1.56
N HIS A 30 -17.61 2.32 0.48
CA HIS A 30 -17.25 2.71 -0.89
C HIS A 30 -17.70 4.13 -1.24
N GLN A 31 -18.88 4.56 -0.79
CA GLN A 31 -19.38 5.93 -0.98
C GLN A 31 -18.51 6.94 -0.22
N ASP A 32 -18.15 6.62 1.02
CA ASP A 32 -17.24 7.41 1.83
C ASP A 32 -15.87 7.49 1.16
N ILE A 33 -15.27 6.36 0.76
CA ILE A 33 -13.99 6.32 0.03
C ILE A 33 -14.06 7.18 -1.24
N LYS A 34 -15.16 7.12 -2.00
CA LYS A 34 -15.35 7.90 -3.22
C LYS A 34 -15.45 9.40 -2.93
N HIS A 35 -16.09 9.79 -1.85
CA HIS A 35 -16.18 11.18 -1.42
C HIS A 35 -14.82 11.70 -0.92
N LEU A 36 -14.14 10.92 -0.08
CA LEU A 36 -12.87 11.29 0.57
C LEU A 36 -11.65 11.26 -0.36
N SER A 37 -11.76 10.52 -1.48
CA SER A 37 -10.78 10.57 -2.58
C SER A 37 -10.88 11.86 -3.41
N GLN A 38 -11.97 12.64 -3.26
CA GLN A 38 -12.11 13.97 -3.86
C GLN A 38 -11.48 14.99 -2.90
N GLY A 39 -10.21 15.33 -3.12
CA GLY A 39 -9.50 16.23 -2.20
C GLY A 39 -10.06 17.65 -2.12
N ASP A 40 -9.97 18.22 -0.93
CA ASP A 40 -10.13 19.64 -0.66
C ASP A 40 -8.79 20.40 -0.74
N ARG A 41 -8.86 21.73 -0.93
CA ARG A 41 -7.75 22.67 -1.13
C ARG A 41 -6.82 22.83 0.09
N LYS A 42 -7.16 22.32 1.27
CA LYS A 42 -6.39 22.52 2.52
C LYS A 42 -6.03 21.24 3.31
N GLY A 43 -6.52 20.06 2.93
CA GLY A 43 -6.27 18.80 3.64
C GLY A 43 -5.38 17.82 2.85
N ARG A 44 -4.77 16.85 3.55
CA ARG A 44 -4.20 15.67 2.90
C ARG A 44 -5.36 14.92 2.26
N LYS A 45 -5.31 14.62 0.95
CA LYS A 45 -6.28 13.68 0.34
C LYS A 45 -6.23 12.36 1.11
N GLY A 46 -7.39 11.75 1.37
CA GLY A 46 -7.44 10.42 1.95
C GLY A 46 -6.55 9.47 1.13
N ASP A 47 -5.62 8.80 1.81
CA ASP A 47 -4.69 7.85 1.19
C ASP A 47 -5.13 6.43 1.60
N PHE A 48 -5.30 5.55 0.61
CA PHE A 48 -5.85 4.22 0.80
C PHE A 48 -4.83 3.17 0.39
N THR A 49 -4.48 2.28 1.32
CA THR A 49 -3.58 1.17 1.01
C THR A 49 -4.39 0.01 0.44
N THR A 50 -4.25 -0.25 -0.85
CA THR A 50 -4.98 -1.34 -1.53
C THR A 50 -4.36 -2.71 -1.31
N ASP A 51 -3.06 -2.75 -1.02
CA ASP A 51 -2.31 -3.98 -0.93
C ASP A 51 -1.10 -3.88 0.01
N TYR A 52 -0.75 -4.97 0.69
CA TYR A 52 0.45 -5.07 1.52
C TYR A 52 0.99 -6.50 1.54
N GLU A 53 2.29 -6.69 1.79
CA GLU A 53 2.91 -8.01 2.01
C GLU A 53 3.89 -7.92 3.17
N VAL A 54 4.04 -9.03 3.89
CA VAL A 54 4.96 -9.14 5.02
C VAL A 54 5.89 -10.31 4.76
N TYR A 55 7.20 -10.08 4.92
CA TYR A 55 8.22 -11.10 4.66
C TYR A 55 8.84 -11.60 5.97
N GLU A 56 8.97 -12.92 6.11
CA GLU A 56 9.57 -13.54 7.31
C GLU A 56 11.09 -13.33 7.37
N LYS A 57 11.71 -13.15 6.20
CA LYS A 57 13.12 -12.83 6.04
C LYS A 57 13.25 -11.59 5.20
N GLN A 58 14.19 -10.72 5.56
CA GLN A 58 14.51 -9.53 4.78
C GLN A 58 14.82 -9.92 3.33
N GLN A 59 14.11 -9.29 2.40
CA GLN A 59 14.41 -9.34 0.98
C GLN A 59 15.11 -8.03 0.61
N PRO A 60 16.02 -8.04 -0.38
CA PRO A 60 16.54 -6.80 -0.95
C PRO A 60 15.39 -6.00 -1.57
N ASP A 61 15.26 -4.72 -1.22
CA ASP A 61 14.17 -3.85 -1.71
C ASP A 61 14.12 -3.80 -3.25
N CYS A 62 15.29 -3.83 -3.89
CA CYS A 62 15.41 -3.82 -5.34
C CYS A 62 14.77 -5.03 -6.05
N ASP A 63 14.60 -6.16 -5.35
CA ASP A 63 13.93 -7.34 -5.86
C ASP A 63 12.40 -7.31 -5.70
N LEU A 64 11.85 -6.30 -5.01
CA LEU A 64 10.41 -6.19 -4.71
C LEU A 64 9.60 -5.44 -5.77
N THR A 65 10.25 -4.70 -6.66
CA THR A 65 9.59 -3.85 -7.68
C THR A 65 8.72 -4.66 -8.65
N ARG A 66 9.25 -5.76 -9.19
CA ARG A 66 8.52 -6.64 -10.10
C ARG A 66 7.33 -7.34 -9.40
N PRO A 67 7.50 -7.97 -8.22
CA PRO A 67 6.37 -8.52 -7.46
C PRO A 67 5.23 -7.52 -7.22
N VAL A 68 5.54 -6.25 -6.96
CA VAL A 68 4.51 -5.22 -6.75
C VAL A 68 3.68 -4.99 -8.02
N ILE A 69 4.30 -4.91 -9.20
CA ILE A 69 3.60 -4.78 -10.49
C ILE A 69 2.68 -6.00 -10.72
N GLU A 70 3.21 -7.20 -10.53
CA GLU A 70 2.45 -8.44 -10.76
C GLU A 70 1.25 -8.57 -9.81
N ARG A 71 1.40 -8.12 -8.55
CA ARG A 71 0.29 -8.09 -7.59
C ARG A 71 -0.75 -7.04 -7.94
N HIS A 72 -0.33 -5.86 -8.38
CA HIS A 72 -1.26 -4.83 -8.87
C HIS A 72 -2.07 -5.36 -10.06
N GLU A 73 -1.40 -5.96 -11.06
CA GLU A 73 -2.07 -6.58 -12.22
C GLU A 73 -3.06 -7.65 -11.81
N LYS A 74 -2.71 -8.47 -10.82
CA LYS A 74 -3.61 -9.49 -10.29
C LYS A 74 -4.83 -8.91 -9.56
N LEU A 75 -4.67 -7.80 -8.85
CA LEU A 75 -5.74 -7.18 -8.06
C LEU A 75 -6.69 -6.34 -8.92
N PHE A 76 -6.14 -5.58 -9.87
CA PHE A 76 -6.89 -4.61 -10.68
C PHE A 76 -7.16 -5.06 -12.12
N GLY A 77 -6.57 -6.18 -12.55
CA GLY A 77 -6.66 -6.66 -13.94
C GLY A 77 -5.72 -5.94 -14.91
N GLU A 78 -4.98 -4.93 -14.44
CA GLU A 78 -4.07 -4.13 -15.24
C GLU A 78 -2.84 -3.70 -14.45
N ARG A 79 -1.75 -3.42 -15.17
CA ARG A 79 -0.50 -2.93 -14.58
C ARG A 79 -0.65 -1.46 -14.16
N PRO A 80 0.09 -1.01 -13.14
CA PRO A 80 0.04 0.38 -12.74
C PRO A 80 0.63 1.27 -13.84
N GLU A 81 0.01 2.42 -14.07
CA GLU A 81 0.56 3.44 -14.99
C GLU A 81 1.90 3.99 -14.47
N VAL A 82 1.99 4.21 -13.15
CA VAL A 82 3.17 4.76 -12.49
C VAL A 82 3.62 3.82 -11.37
N LEU A 83 4.90 3.47 -11.36
CA LEU A 83 5.55 2.87 -10.19
C LEU A 83 6.57 3.85 -9.63
N ALA A 84 6.29 4.40 -8.45
CA ALA A 84 7.18 5.31 -7.74
C ALA A 84 7.74 4.64 -6.48
N ALA A 85 9.06 4.65 -6.31
CA ALA A 85 9.72 4.08 -5.15
C ALA A 85 11.02 4.82 -4.79
N ASP A 86 11.54 4.53 -3.60
CA ASP A 86 12.81 5.08 -3.14
C ASP A 86 14.02 4.49 -3.88
N LYS A 87 15.17 5.17 -3.77
CA LYS A 87 16.43 4.72 -4.40
C LYS A 87 16.81 3.28 -4.04
N GLY A 88 16.50 2.83 -2.82
CA GLY A 88 16.78 1.46 -2.37
C GLY A 88 16.06 0.38 -3.19
N PHE A 89 14.93 0.72 -3.81
CA PHE A 89 14.17 -0.15 -4.71
C PHE A 89 14.72 -0.16 -6.13
N CYS A 90 15.75 0.64 -6.45
CA CYS A 90 16.33 0.64 -7.78
C CYS A 90 17.11 -0.66 -8.04
N PRO A 91 16.68 -1.49 -9.01
CA PRO A 91 17.44 -2.68 -9.39
C PRO A 91 18.60 -2.35 -10.33
N GLU A 92 19.38 -3.38 -10.64
CA GLU A 92 20.41 -3.35 -11.68
C GLU A 92 19.87 -2.88 -13.02
N LYS A 93 20.75 -2.34 -13.86
CA LYS A 93 20.36 -1.66 -15.12
C LYS A 93 19.48 -2.53 -16.03
N SER A 94 19.82 -3.80 -16.23
CA SER A 94 19.05 -4.73 -17.08
C SER A 94 17.63 -4.93 -16.56
N LYS A 95 17.48 -5.25 -15.26
CA LYS A 95 16.18 -5.39 -14.59
C LYS A 95 15.37 -4.08 -14.64
N PHE A 96 16.03 -2.93 -14.50
CA PHE A 96 15.35 -1.64 -14.59
C PHE A 96 14.76 -1.42 -15.99
N GLU A 97 15.51 -1.71 -17.05
CA GLU A 97 15.04 -1.58 -18.43
C GLU A 97 13.90 -2.56 -18.75
N GLU A 98 13.89 -3.75 -18.14
CA GLU A 98 12.75 -4.68 -18.22
C GLU A 98 11.52 -4.11 -17.52
N LEU A 99 11.67 -3.59 -16.30
CA LEU A 99 10.56 -3.01 -15.53
C LEU A 99 9.97 -1.78 -16.19
N ALA A 100 10.80 -0.93 -16.79
CA ALA A 100 10.36 0.26 -17.52
C ALA A 100 9.48 -0.07 -18.73
N LYS A 101 9.48 -1.32 -19.22
CA LYS A 101 8.57 -1.78 -20.28
C LYS A 101 7.22 -2.26 -19.74
N LEU A 102 7.10 -2.48 -18.42
CA LEU A 102 5.89 -3.00 -17.79
C LEU A 102 4.93 -1.91 -17.33
N VAL A 103 5.43 -0.68 -17.13
CA VAL A 103 4.67 0.48 -16.63
C VAL A 103 4.90 1.68 -17.53
N VAL A 104 3.97 2.64 -17.55
CA VAL A 104 4.13 3.86 -18.37
C VAL A 104 5.27 4.73 -17.81
N ASN A 105 5.34 4.86 -16.49
CA ASN A 105 6.36 5.65 -15.82
C ASN A 105 6.99 4.89 -14.64
N LEU A 106 8.27 4.55 -14.76
CA LEU A 106 9.07 3.99 -13.67
C LEU A 106 9.83 5.10 -12.94
N ALA A 107 9.23 5.64 -11.89
CA ALA A 107 9.75 6.76 -11.10
C ALA A 107 10.58 6.30 -9.89
N ILE A 108 11.67 5.59 -10.16
CA ILE A 108 12.68 5.21 -9.16
C ILE A 108 13.98 5.95 -9.46
N PRO A 109 14.49 6.80 -8.56
CA PRO A 109 15.68 7.59 -8.82
C PRO A 109 16.93 6.71 -8.89
N ARG A 110 17.75 6.88 -9.94
CA ARG A 110 19.05 6.20 -10.08
C ARG A 110 20.20 7.11 -9.67
N ARG A 111 20.11 8.39 -10.02
CA ARG A 111 21.08 9.45 -9.72
C ARG A 111 20.40 10.61 -9.01
N MET A 112 21.18 11.46 -8.33
CA MET A 112 20.66 12.63 -7.62
C MET A 112 20.05 13.67 -8.57
N GLN A 113 20.53 13.76 -9.82
CA GLN A 113 19.95 14.67 -10.82
C GLN A 113 18.54 14.24 -11.27
N ASP A 114 18.17 12.96 -11.12
CA ASP A 114 16.85 12.44 -11.50
C ASP A 114 15.74 12.96 -10.56
N PHE A 115 16.04 13.83 -9.58
CA PHE A 115 15.03 14.45 -8.71
C PHE A 115 14.47 15.77 -9.30
N MET A 116 14.94 16.23 -10.45
CA MET A 116 14.67 17.58 -10.97
C MET A 116 13.58 17.66 -12.06
N ASP A 117 13.04 16.54 -12.54
CA ASP A 117 11.97 16.55 -13.55
C ASP A 117 10.57 16.78 -12.95
N LYS A 118 9.70 17.49 -13.65
CA LYS A 118 8.32 17.79 -13.19
C LYS A 118 7.48 16.53 -12.90
N LEU A 119 7.63 15.47 -13.69
CA LEU A 119 6.99 14.17 -13.44
C LEU A 119 7.50 13.56 -12.11
N LEU A 120 8.80 13.70 -11.86
CA LEU A 120 9.44 13.22 -10.65
C LEU A 120 9.03 14.05 -9.43
N ALA A 121 8.70 15.34 -9.57
CA ALA A 121 8.14 16.14 -8.49
C ALA A 121 6.77 15.60 -8.00
N GLY A 122 5.88 15.21 -8.92
CA GLY A 122 4.62 14.56 -8.57
C GLY A 122 4.83 13.22 -7.87
N CYS A 123 5.76 12.41 -8.38
CA CYS A 123 6.13 11.12 -7.78
C CYS A 123 6.82 11.28 -6.41
N GLN A 124 7.58 12.35 -6.20
CA GLN A 124 8.17 12.68 -4.89
C GLN A 124 7.09 13.08 -3.89
N ALA A 125 6.13 13.92 -4.30
CA ALA A 125 4.99 14.27 -3.45
C ALA A 125 4.19 13.02 -3.06
N PHE A 126 3.97 12.11 -4.01
CA PHE A 126 3.33 10.81 -3.74
C PHE A 126 4.14 9.96 -2.74
N ARG A 127 5.46 9.84 -2.91
CA ARG A 127 6.33 9.12 -1.96
C ARG A 127 6.33 9.74 -0.56
N ALA A 128 6.36 11.07 -0.46
CA ALA A 128 6.20 11.77 0.82
C ALA A 128 4.79 11.54 1.43
N GLY A 129 3.79 11.35 0.58
CA GLY A 129 2.47 10.82 0.91
C GLY A 129 2.55 9.51 1.69
N ILE A 130 3.17 8.49 1.09
CA ILE A 130 3.37 7.15 1.66
C ILE A 130 4.13 7.22 3.00
N GLU A 131 5.21 8.01 3.07
CA GLU A 131 5.99 8.15 4.30
C GLU A 131 5.16 8.74 5.45
N GLY A 132 4.29 9.71 5.16
CA GLY A 132 3.36 10.23 6.17
C GLY A 132 2.34 9.17 6.61
N THR A 133 1.85 8.34 5.69
CA THR A 133 0.96 7.20 5.98
C THR A 133 1.66 6.18 6.90
N ILE A 134 2.88 5.76 6.58
CA ILE A 134 3.70 4.87 7.43
C ILE A 134 3.96 5.50 8.80
N SER A 135 4.25 6.80 8.83
CA SER A 135 4.47 7.55 10.07
C SER A 135 3.21 7.59 10.95
N GLY A 136 2.03 7.75 10.34
CA GLY A 136 0.73 7.62 10.99
C GLY A 136 0.50 6.22 11.56
N LEU A 137 0.72 5.18 10.74
CA LEU A 137 0.65 3.77 11.14
C LEU A 137 1.55 3.44 12.35
N LYS A 138 2.78 3.98 12.37
CA LYS A 138 3.71 3.85 13.51
C LYS A 138 3.15 4.49 14.79
N ARG A 139 2.65 5.72 14.71
CA ARG A 139 2.18 6.47 15.89
C ARG A 139 0.84 5.98 16.43
N ALA A 140 -0.15 5.82 15.55
CA ALA A 140 -1.54 5.58 15.93
C ALA A 140 -1.93 4.10 15.92
N PHE A 141 -1.26 3.26 15.10
CA PHE A 141 -1.66 1.87 14.87
C PHE A 141 -0.64 0.86 15.40
N ARG A 142 0.18 1.27 16.38
CA ARG A 142 1.11 0.43 17.16
C ARG A 142 2.15 -0.34 16.33
N TRP A 143 2.45 0.07 15.10
CA TRP A 143 3.49 -0.58 14.29
C TRP A 143 4.91 -0.48 14.89
N VAL A 144 5.11 0.41 15.88
CA VAL A 144 6.40 0.50 16.61
C VAL A 144 6.67 -0.75 17.47
N ARG A 145 5.65 -1.47 17.94
CA ARG A 145 5.83 -2.70 18.74
C ARG A 145 4.75 -3.75 18.46
N CYS A 146 5.18 -4.93 18.04
CA CYS A 146 4.32 -6.10 17.95
C CYS A 146 4.29 -6.84 19.29
N PHE A 147 3.12 -6.94 19.91
CA PHE A 147 2.91 -7.66 21.19
C PHE A 147 2.63 -9.16 20.99
N PHE A 148 2.33 -9.58 19.75
CA PHE A 148 2.08 -10.98 19.41
C PHE A 148 3.39 -11.71 19.09
N ARG A 149 3.47 -12.99 19.47
CA ARG A 149 4.65 -13.82 19.24
C ARG A 149 4.65 -14.43 17.84
N GLY A 150 5.85 -14.50 17.25
CA GLY A 150 6.10 -15.16 15.98
C GLY A 150 5.61 -14.39 14.75
N PHE A 151 6.06 -14.83 13.58
CA PHE A 151 5.83 -14.14 12.30
C PHE A 151 4.34 -13.91 11.97
N LYS A 152 3.47 -14.88 12.29
CA LYS A 152 2.02 -14.73 12.06
C LYS A 152 1.40 -13.60 12.88
N GLY A 153 1.84 -13.45 14.14
CA GLY A 153 1.38 -12.38 15.01
C GLY A 153 1.83 -11.02 14.49
N PHE A 154 3.06 -10.95 13.98
CA PHE A 154 3.59 -9.77 13.31
C PHE A 154 2.77 -9.41 12.05
N ALA A 155 2.56 -10.36 11.14
CA ALA A 155 1.78 -10.13 9.93
C ALA A 155 0.32 -9.72 10.22
N GLY A 156 -0.30 -10.31 11.25
CA GLY A 156 -1.62 -9.90 11.72
C GLY A 156 -1.65 -8.47 12.28
N THR A 157 -0.59 -8.05 12.97
CA THR A 157 -0.47 -6.67 13.49
C THR A 157 -0.34 -5.65 12.37
N VAL A 158 0.46 -5.96 11.34
CA VAL A 158 0.59 -5.12 10.14
C VAL A 158 -0.76 -4.99 9.45
N GLY A 159 -1.41 -6.13 9.16
CA GLY A 159 -2.71 -6.16 8.49
C GLY A 159 -3.80 -5.42 9.23
N LEU A 160 -3.89 -5.56 10.55
CA LEU A 160 -4.84 -4.82 11.37
C LEU A 160 -4.58 -3.31 11.32
N GLY A 161 -3.30 -2.90 11.34
CA GLY A 161 -2.96 -1.48 11.22
C GLY A 161 -3.34 -0.90 9.86
N VAL A 162 -3.06 -1.60 8.75
CA VAL A 162 -3.51 -1.17 7.41
C VAL A 162 -5.03 -1.06 7.37
N PHE A 163 -5.74 -2.09 7.85
CA PHE A 163 -7.19 -2.13 7.86
C PHE A 163 -7.78 -0.95 8.66
N CYS A 164 -7.34 -0.76 9.90
CA CYS A 164 -7.84 0.34 10.74
C CYS A 164 -7.45 1.72 10.17
N HIS A 165 -6.28 1.87 9.56
CA HIS A 165 -5.87 3.11 8.90
C HIS A 165 -6.81 3.44 7.73
N ASN A 166 -7.11 2.46 6.89
CA ASN A 166 -8.05 2.63 5.78
C ASN A 166 -9.47 2.96 6.26
N LEU A 167 -9.87 2.54 7.47
CA LEU A 167 -11.16 2.90 8.08
C LEU A 167 -11.18 4.31 8.71
N ILE A 168 -10.05 4.81 9.22
CA ILE A 168 -9.99 6.10 9.94
C ILE A 168 -9.58 7.27 9.04
N GLY A 169 -8.74 7.05 8.02
CA GLY A 169 -8.44 8.09 7.02
C GLY A 169 -9.68 8.80 6.45
N PRO A 170 -10.84 8.11 6.34
CA PRO A 170 -12.15 8.69 6.11
C PRO A 170 -12.76 9.63 7.17
N ALA A 171 -12.53 9.37 8.46
CA ALA A 171 -13.34 9.92 9.55
C ALA A 171 -12.89 11.31 10.05
N ASP A 172 -11.65 11.72 9.76
CA ASP A 172 -11.09 13.00 10.24
C ASP A 172 -11.48 14.21 9.36
N HIS A 173 -12.30 14.02 8.32
CA HIS A 173 -12.74 15.08 7.40
C HIS A 173 -14.15 15.64 7.69
N GLU A 174 -14.87 15.14 8.69
CA GLU A 174 -16.18 15.69 9.10
C GLU A 174 -16.11 16.72 10.25
N SER A 175 -14.92 17.07 10.73
CA SER A 175 -14.75 18.06 11.81
C SER A 175 -13.91 19.25 11.36
N GLY A 176 -14.54 20.21 10.67
CA GLY A 176 -13.93 21.49 10.31
C GLY A 176 -14.73 22.32 9.31
#